data_AF-A0A9Q5C7B5-F1
#
_entry.id   AF-A0A9Q5C7B5-F1
#
_cell.length_a   1.000
_cell.length_b   1.000
_cell.length_c   1.000
_cell.angle_alpha   90.00
_cell.angle_beta   90.00
_cell.angle_gamma   90.00
#
_symmetry.space_group_name_H-M   'P 1'
#
loop_
_entity.id
_entity.type
_entity.pdbx_description
1 polymer ?
#
loop_
_entity_poly.entity_id
_entity_poly.type
_entity_poly.pdbx_seq_one_letter_code
_entity_poly.pdbx_strand_id
1 'polypeptide(L)'
;MQTPPNMDAVITWVDGNDPDHKAKRLAYQGKQTKLHTAATSDTRFDSQNEVYFCIASILKYAPFIRTIHVVTDNQSPAFLKRFSDEGLCAPDRIRLVDHREIFRGHEDVLPTFNSNSIEAMLCNVEGLAEYFVYFNDDVFVNCPLSEEDFFCAGHPVIRGQKVSSLPLDIRELRYRLLKKMGSTKVQKANFATCNIGQRI
;
A
#
# COMPACT_ATOMS: atom_id res chain seq x y z
N MET A 1 6.40 9.26 31.77
CA MET A 1 6.11 8.22 30.78
C MET A 1 5.18 8.86 29.79
N GLN A 2 5.62 9.09 28.54
CA GLN A 2 4.73 9.60 27.50
C GLN A 2 3.68 8.52 27.25
N THR A 3 2.41 8.91 27.29
CA THR A 3 1.27 8.09 26.85
C THR A 3 1.61 7.49 25.48
N PRO A 4 1.29 6.20 25.23
CA PRO A 4 1.46 5.63 23.89
C PRO A 4 0.79 6.54 22.84
N PRO A 5 1.45 6.79 21.69
CA PRO A 5 0.85 7.59 20.63
C PRO A 5 -0.45 6.96 20.14
N ASN A 6 -1.51 7.77 20.00
CA ASN A 6 -2.67 7.36 19.21
C ASN A 6 -2.17 6.96 17.81
N MET A 7 -2.34 5.69 17.44
CA MET A 7 -1.85 5.15 16.18
C MET A 7 -3.01 4.64 15.32
N ASP A 8 -3.00 5.00 14.05
CA ASP A 8 -4.00 4.52 13.08
C ASP A 8 -3.39 3.57 12.05
N ALA A 9 -4.25 2.82 11.37
CA ALA A 9 -3.88 2.06 10.19
C ALA A 9 -4.53 2.69 8.96
N VAL A 10 -3.80 2.77 7.86
CA VAL A 10 -4.32 3.20 6.56
C VAL A 10 -4.18 2.05 5.59
N ILE A 11 -5.28 1.62 4.98
CA ILE A 11 -5.33 0.54 4.00
C ILE A 11 -5.76 1.13 2.66
N THR A 12 -5.00 0.89 1.60
CA THR A 12 -5.45 1.18 0.22
C THR A 12 -6.11 -0.05 -0.37
N TRP A 13 -7.32 0.10 -0.91
CA TRP A 13 -8.01 -0.99 -1.57
C TRP A 13 -8.91 -0.49 -2.70
N VAL A 14 -8.96 -1.25 -3.79
CA VAL A 14 -9.94 -1.07 -4.87
C VAL A 14 -10.47 -2.42 -5.33
N ASP A 15 -11.77 -2.51 -5.61
CA ASP A 15 -12.35 -3.66 -6.29
C ASP A 15 -12.17 -3.48 -7.80
N GLY A 16 -11.35 -4.34 -8.41
CA GLY A 16 -11.13 -4.35 -9.84
C GLY A 16 -12.30 -4.92 -10.65
N ASN A 17 -13.19 -5.70 -10.01
CA ASN A 17 -14.38 -6.28 -10.61
C ASN A 17 -15.58 -5.33 -10.59
N ASP A 18 -15.49 -4.22 -9.86
CA ASP A 18 -16.52 -3.18 -9.85
C ASP A 18 -16.73 -2.60 -11.26
N PRO A 19 -17.97 -2.68 -11.80
CA PRO A 19 -18.27 -2.19 -13.15
C PRO A 19 -17.98 -0.70 -13.35
N ASP A 20 -18.24 0.14 -12.35
CA ASP A 20 -18.04 1.58 -12.42
C ASP A 20 -16.54 1.90 -12.41
N HIS A 21 -15.76 1.23 -11.55
CA HIS A 21 -14.31 1.37 -11.53
C HIS A 21 -13.67 0.85 -12.82
N LYS A 22 -14.14 -0.28 -13.36
CA LYS A 22 -13.69 -0.84 -14.63
C LYS A 22 -13.99 0.10 -15.79
N ALA A 23 -15.20 0.65 -15.86
CA ALA A 23 -15.59 1.63 -16.88
C ALA A 23 -14.74 2.91 -16.79
N LYS A 24 -14.51 3.41 -15.56
CA LYS A 24 -13.66 4.57 -15.30
C LYS A 24 -12.22 4.31 -15.76
N ARG A 25 -11.61 3.17 -15.40
CA ARG A 25 -10.27 2.78 -15.88
C ARG A 25 -10.18 2.71 -17.40
N LEU A 26 -11.15 2.06 -18.04
CA LEU A 26 -11.17 1.89 -19.50
C LEU A 26 -11.29 3.22 -20.24
N ALA A 27 -12.02 4.19 -19.71
CA ALA A 27 -12.14 5.52 -20.31
C ALA A 27 -10.81 6.30 -20.32
N TYR A 28 -9.91 6.04 -19.36
CA TYR A 28 -8.61 6.71 -19.21
C TYR A 28 -7.42 5.87 -19.71
N GLN A 29 -7.62 4.57 -19.97
CA GLN A 29 -6.76 3.76 -20.82
C GLN A 29 -6.92 4.28 -22.25
N GLY A 30 -6.11 5.27 -22.66
CA GLY A 30 -6.08 5.74 -24.05
C GLY A 30 -5.90 4.57 -25.04
N LYS A 31 -6.09 4.82 -26.35
CA LYS A 31 -5.95 3.84 -27.47
C LYS A 31 -4.51 3.28 -27.64
N GLN A 32 -3.83 2.91 -26.56
CA GLN A 32 -2.55 2.22 -26.55
C GLN A 32 -2.80 0.72 -26.73
N THR A 33 -2.86 0.30 -27.99
CA THR A 33 -3.04 -1.08 -28.47
C THR A 33 -1.87 -2.03 -28.14
N LYS A 34 -1.01 -1.67 -27.19
CA LYS A 34 0.12 -2.50 -26.72
C LYS A 34 0.27 -2.41 -25.20
N LEU A 35 -0.79 -2.77 -24.49
CA LEU A 35 -0.63 -3.25 -23.11
C LEU A 35 -0.01 -4.65 -23.18
N HIS A 36 1.03 -4.91 -22.39
CA HIS A 36 1.49 -6.28 -22.16
C HIS A 36 0.28 -7.11 -21.72
N THR A 37 0.07 -8.29 -22.30
CA THR A 37 -1.08 -9.17 -22.01
C THR A 37 -1.24 -9.50 -20.52
N ALA A 38 -0.17 -9.36 -19.72
CA ALA A 38 -0.17 -9.50 -18.26
C ALA A 38 -0.72 -8.28 -17.47
N ALA A 39 -0.93 -7.13 -18.13
CA ALA A 39 -1.48 -5.91 -17.51
C ALA A 39 -3.01 -5.79 -17.70
N THR A 40 -3.60 -6.67 -18.53
CA THR A 40 -5.02 -6.67 -18.91
C THR A 40 -5.72 -7.99 -18.61
N SER A 41 -5.05 -8.98 -18.00
CA SER A 41 -5.71 -10.24 -17.63
C SER A 41 -6.72 -9.98 -16.51
N ASP A 42 -7.96 -10.47 -16.69
CA ASP A 42 -9.05 -10.32 -15.72
C ASP A 42 -8.64 -10.81 -14.31
N THR A 43 -7.69 -11.74 -14.20
CA THR A 43 -7.13 -12.24 -12.93
C THR A 43 -6.39 -11.22 -12.06
N ARG A 44 -5.96 -10.06 -12.60
CA ARG A 44 -5.31 -9.01 -11.79
C ARG A 44 -6.31 -8.13 -11.02
N PHE A 45 -7.57 -8.17 -11.42
CA PHE A 45 -8.64 -7.34 -10.89
C PHE A 45 -9.59 -8.12 -9.99
N ASP A 46 -9.32 -9.41 -9.78
CA ASP A 46 -10.13 -10.30 -8.95
C ASP A 46 -9.82 -10.04 -7.47
N SER A 47 -10.74 -9.36 -6.78
CA SER A 47 -10.66 -9.09 -5.34
C SER A 47 -11.11 -10.32 -4.56
N GLN A 48 -10.18 -11.12 -4.04
CA GLN A 48 -10.42 -12.38 -3.31
C GLN A 48 -10.67 -12.17 -1.80
N ASN A 49 -11.29 -11.05 -1.42
CA ASN A 49 -11.52 -10.63 -0.04
C ASN A 49 -10.22 -10.38 0.76
N GLU A 50 -9.11 -10.00 0.12
CA GLU A 50 -7.85 -9.69 0.80
C GLU A 50 -8.05 -8.62 1.88
N VAL A 51 -8.76 -7.52 1.55
CA VAL A 51 -9.01 -6.45 2.52
C VAL A 51 -9.82 -6.91 3.75
N TYR A 52 -10.64 -7.96 3.64
CA TYR A 52 -11.30 -8.56 4.82
C TYR A 52 -10.26 -9.15 5.77
N PHE A 53 -9.34 -9.96 5.24
CA PHE A 53 -8.31 -10.60 6.05
C PHE A 53 -7.30 -9.59 6.58
N CYS A 54 -7.00 -8.53 5.83
CA CYS A 54 -6.15 -7.43 6.27
C CYS A 54 -6.74 -6.77 7.52
N ILE A 55 -7.99 -6.29 7.44
CA ILE A 55 -8.72 -5.67 8.56
C ILE A 55 -8.82 -6.65 9.74
N ALA A 56 -9.26 -7.88 9.50
CA ALA A 56 -9.42 -8.88 10.55
C ALA A 56 -8.10 -9.19 11.28
N SER A 57 -6.99 -9.21 10.54
CA SER A 57 -5.66 -9.44 11.11
C SER A 57 -5.21 -8.28 12.00
N ILE A 58 -5.45 -7.03 11.59
CA ILE A 58 -5.14 -5.83 12.37
C ILE A 58 -5.98 -5.81 13.65
N LEU A 59 -7.30 -6.02 13.55
CA LEU A 59 -8.20 -6.06 14.71
C LEU A 59 -7.77 -7.12 15.73
N LYS A 60 -7.29 -8.27 15.27
CA LYS A 60 -6.87 -9.39 16.13
C LYS A 60 -5.49 -9.17 16.77
N TYR A 61 -4.52 -8.70 15.99
CA TYR A 61 -3.11 -8.74 16.39
C TYR A 61 -2.52 -7.36 16.73
N ALA A 62 -3.16 -6.27 16.34
CA ALA A 62 -2.74 -4.90 16.65
C ALA A 62 -3.88 -4.12 17.33
N PRO A 63 -4.36 -4.56 18.51
CA PRO A 63 -5.52 -3.95 19.17
C PRO A 63 -5.29 -2.51 19.66
N PHE A 64 -4.04 -2.04 19.69
CA PHE A 64 -3.66 -0.66 19.98
C PHE A 64 -3.98 0.31 18.83
N ILE A 65 -4.22 -0.20 17.62
CA ILE A 65 -4.68 0.64 16.50
C ILE A 65 -6.06 1.20 16.84
N ARG A 66 -6.14 2.53 16.84
CA ARG A 66 -7.33 3.32 17.18
C ARG A 66 -8.35 3.27 16.06
N THR A 67 -7.99 3.71 14.86
CA THR A 67 -8.87 3.73 13.69
C THR A 67 -8.20 3.10 12.47
N ILE A 68 -8.96 2.31 11.71
CA ILE A 68 -8.55 1.73 10.43
C ILE A 68 -9.22 2.54 9.32
N HIS A 69 -8.44 3.32 8.58
CA HIS A 69 -8.89 4.09 7.43
C HIS A 69 -8.73 3.24 6.16
N VAL A 70 -9.84 2.92 5.50
CA VAL A 70 -9.85 2.16 4.24
C VAL A 70 -10.06 3.16 3.10
N VAL A 71 -8.99 3.44 2.36
CA VAL A 71 -8.93 4.39 1.26
C VAL A 71 -9.32 3.69 -0.05
N THR A 72 -10.37 4.19 -0.70
CA THR A 72 -10.97 3.58 -1.90
C THR A 72 -11.35 4.60 -2.99
N ASP A 73 -11.62 4.12 -4.20
CA ASP A 73 -12.12 4.94 -5.31
C ASP A 73 -13.66 4.96 -5.37
N ASN A 74 -14.32 5.52 -4.35
CA ASN A 74 -15.77 5.56 -4.17
C ASN A 74 -16.43 4.18 -4.08
N GLN A 75 -15.72 3.23 -3.45
CA GLN A 75 -16.17 1.86 -3.28
C GLN A 75 -16.39 1.54 -1.81
N SER A 76 -17.34 0.65 -1.54
CA SER A 76 -17.65 0.18 -0.19
C SER A 76 -17.65 -1.36 -0.14
N PRO A 77 -16.68 -2.00 0.53
CA PRO A 77 -16.70 -3.45 0.72
C PRO A 77 -17.99 -3.90 1.42
N ALA A 78 -18.71 -4.86 0.85
CA ALA A 78 -20.01 -5.30 1.36
C ALA A 78 -19.95 -5.84 2.81
N PHE A 79 -18.79 -6.39 3.21
CA PHE A 79 -18.59 -6.96 4.54
C PHE A 79 -18.17 -5.94 5.60
N LEU A 80 -17.88 -4.68 5.26
CA LEU A 80 -17.27 -3.73 6.20
C LEU A 80 -18.14 -3.53 7.46
N LYS A 81 -19.46 -3.44 7.28
CA LYS A 81 -20.44 -3.33 8.38
C LYS A 81 -20.49 -4.57 9.27
N ARG A 82 -20.15 -5.75 8.74
CA ARG A 82 -20.19 -7.01 9.51
C ARG A 82 -19.23 -6.99 10.70
N PHE A 83 -18.10 -6.29 10.60
CA PHE A 83 -17.17 -6.15 11.73
C PHE A 83 -17.81 -5.49 12.94
N SER A 84 -18.61 -4.43 12.73
CA SER A 84 -19.34 -3.80 13.83
C SER A 84 -20.59 -4.58 14.23
N ASP A 85 -21.34 -5.10 13.26
CA ASP A 85 -22.62 -5.79 13.49
C ASP A 85 -22.42 -7.11 14.26
N GLU A 86 -21.32 -7.82 13.99
CA GLU A 86 -20.94 -9.07 14.68
C GLU A 86 -20.14 -8.82 15.97
N GLY A 87 -19.93 -7.55 16.36
CA GLY A 87 -19.27 -7.19 17.61
C GLY A 87 -17.73 -7.39 17.62
N LEU A 88 -17.10 -7.49 16.44
CA LEU A 88 -15.65 -7.62 16.30
C LEU A 88 -14.92 -6.29 16.57
N CYS A 89 -15.59 -5.16 16.35
CA CYS A 89 -15.07 -3.83 16.66
C CYS A 89 -16.18 -2.82 16.97
N ALA A 90 -15.78 -1.65 17.50
CA ALA A 90 -16.68 -0.51 17.63
C ALA A 90 -17.09 0.03 16.23
N PRO A 91 -18.30 0.61 16.07
CA PRO A 91 -18.80 1.09 14.77
C PRO A 91 -17.95 2.16 14.08
N ASP A 92 -17.19 2.93 14.84
CA ASP A 92 -16.29 4.00 14.39
C ASP A 92 -14.85 3.54 14.18
N ARG A 93 -14.55 2.26 14.47
CA ARG A 93 -13.19 1.72 14.40
C ARG A 93 -12.69 1.58 12.95
N ILE A 94 -13.59 1.44 11.99
CA ILE A 94 -13.27 1.33 10.57
C ILE A 94 -13.93 2.50 9.84
N ARG A 95 -13.13 3.33 9.16
CA ARG A 95 -13.61 4.48 8.40
C ARG A 95 -13.28 4.31 6.93
N LEU A 96 -14.29 4.38 6.07
CA LEU A 96 -14.08 4.49 4.63
C LEU A 96 -13.66 5.91 4.27
N VAL A 97 -12.67 6.02 3.40
CA VAL A 97 -12.12 7.29 2.91
C VAL A 97 -12.08 7.24 1.39
N ASP A 98 -12.69 8.24 0.74
CA ASP A 98 -12.66 8.34 -0.72
C ASP A 98 -11.36 9.00 -1.19
N HIS A 99 -10.87 8.63 -2.38
CA HIS A 99 -9.74 9.31 -3.01
C HIS A 99 -9.91 10.84 -3.08
N ARG A 100 -11.13 11.36 -3.30
CA ARG A 100 -11.38 12.81 -3.29
C ARG A 100 -11.05 13.47 -1.96
N GLU A 101 -11.13 12.74 -0.85
CA GLU A 101 -10.79 13.29 0.47
C GLU A 101 -9.27 13.54 0.58
N ILE A 102 -8.46 12.55 0.22
CA ILE A 102 -6.99 12.67 0.29
C ILE A 102 -6.41 13.57 -0.81
N PHE A 103 -7.15 13.76 -1.91
CA PHE A 103 -6.83 14.68 -3.01
C PHE A 103 -7.52 16.05 -2.87
N ARG A 104 -7.97 16.44 -1.68
CA ARG A 104 -8.60 17.74 -1.45
C ARG A 104 -7.71 18.89 -1.92
N GLY A 105 -8.22 19.75 -2.80
CA GLY A 105 -7.48 20.83 -3.45
C GLY A 105 -6.67 20.43 -4.69
N HIS A 106 -6.72 19.15 -5.07
CA HIS A 106 -6.10 18.55 -6.25
C HIS A 106 -7.06 17.59 -6.96
N GLU A 107 -8.37 17.85 -6.87
CA GLU A 107 -9.39 16.98 -7.46
C GLU A 107 -9.34 16.97 -9.00
N ASP A 108 -8.68 17.96 -9.61
CA ASP A 108 -8.45 18.09 -11.05
C ASP A 108 -7.54 16.99 -11.61
N VAL A 109 -6.72 16.34 -10.77
CA VAL A 109 -5.87 15.21 -11.19
C VAL A 109 -6.53 13.84 -11.02
N LEU A 110 -7.78 13.80 -10.52
CA LEU A 110 -8.55 12.57 -10.42
C LEU A 110 -9.30 12.25 -11.73
N PRO A 111 -9.51 10.96 -12.05
CA PRO A 111 -9.07 9.79 -11.29
C PRO A 111 -7.60 9.43 -11.53
N THR A 112 -6.91 9.03 -10.47
CA THR A 112 -5.57 8.41 -10.57
C THR A 112 -5.67 6.92 -10.27
N PHE A 113 -4.96 6.12 -11.06
CA PHE A 113 -4.81 4.68 -10.86
C PHE A 113 -3.36 4.32 -10.47
N ASN A 114 -2.55 5.32 -10.18
CA ASN A 114 -1.15 5.16 -9.79
C ASN A 114 -1.07 5.05 -8.27
N SER A 115 -0.65 3.88 -7.77
CA SER A 115 -0.51 3.62 -6.33
C SER A 115 0.40 4.65 -5.65
N ASN A 116 1.55 4.98 -6.24
CA ASN A 116 2.48 5.96 -5.65
C ASN A 116 1.84 7.35 -5.50
N SER A 117 0.94 7.73 -6.42
CA SER A 117 0.22 9.00 -6.32
C SER A 117 -0.78 8.99 -5.17
N ILE A 118 -1.45 7.85 -4.95
CA ILE A 118 -2.38 7.66 -3.83
C ILE A 118 -1.62 7.61 -2.50
N GLU A 119 -0.55 6.83 -2.44
CA GLU A 119 0.33 6.67 -1.27
C GLU A 119 0.91 8.00 -0.80
N ALA A 120 1.32 8.87 -1.72
CA ALA A 120 1.85 10.19 -1.40
C ALA A 120 0.82 11.13 -0.73
N MET A 121 -0.47 10.85 -0.87
CA MET A 121 -1.56 11.69 -0.37
C MET A 121 -2.22 11.13 0.91
N LEU A 122 -1.82 9.94 1.38
CA LEU A 122 -2.46 9.29 2.54
C LEU A 122 -2.40 10.12 3.83
N CYS A 123 -1.42 11.02 3.97
CA CYS A 123 -1.33 11.92 5.11
C CYS A 123 -2.47 12.95 5.18
N ASN A 124 -3.22 13.16 4.09
CA ASN A 124 -4.33 14.11 4.01
C ASN A 124 -5.66 13.54 4.54
N VAL A 125 -5.69 12.28 4.98
CA VAL A 125 -6.89 11.67 5.57
C VAL A 125 -7.37 12.50 6.76
N GLU A 126 -8.63 12.89 6.76
CA GLU A 126 -9.19 13.72 7.81
C GLU A 126 -9.28 12.94 9.14
N GLY A 127 -8.78 13.55 10.22
CA GLY A 127 -8.76 12.93 11.54
C GLY A 127 -7.74 11.78 11.69
N LEU A 128 -6.80 11.66 10.74
CA LEU A 128 -5.67 10.74 10.86
C LEU A 128 -4.77 11.16 12.02
N ALA A 129 -4.34 10.19 12.81
CA ALA A 129 -3.40 10.40 13.90
C ALA A 129 -2.01 10.79 13.38
N GLU A 130 -1.21 11.43 14.23
CA GLU A 130 0.19 11.79 13.94
C GLU A 130 1.03 10.57 13.58
N TYR A 131 0.72 9.42 14.19
CA TYR A 131 1.36 8.14 13.94
C TYR A 131 0.38 7.24 13.21
N PHE A 132 0.78 6.72 12.04
CA PHE A 132 -0.01 5.73 11.34
C PHE A 132 0.88 4.71 10.63
N VAL A 133 0.30 3.54 10.37
CA VAL A 133 0.94 2.48 9.60
C VAL A 133 0.14 2.27 8.31
N TYR A 134 0.84 2.33 7.19
CA TYR A 134 0.27 1.98 5.89
C TYR A 134 0.34 0.47 5.67
N PHE A 135 -0.79 -0.11 5.28
CA PHE A 135 -0.92 -1.48 4.81
C PHE A 135 -1.44 -1.45 3.37
N ASN A 136 -0.83 -2.24 2.49
CA ASN A 136 -1.55 -2.63 1.29
C ASN A 136 -2.61 -3.70 1.66
N ASP A 137 -3.62 -3.88 0.82
CA ASP A 137 -4.72 -4.82 1.04
C ASP A 137 -4.28 -6.30 1.11
N ASP A 138 -3.17 -6.65 0.48
CA ASP A 138 -2.55 -7.98 0.47
C ASP A 138 -1.57 -8.23 1.65
N VAL A 139 -1.51 -7.31 2.62
CA VAL A 139 -0.66 -7.44 3.82
C VAL A 139 -1.49 -7.89 5.03
N PHE A 140 -1.01 -8.94 5.69
CA PHE A 140 -1.67 -9.52 6.87
C PHE A 140 -0.73 -9.60 8.07
N VAL A 141 -1.26 -9.25 9.24
CA VAL A 141 -0.57 -9.47 10.51
C VAL A 141 -0.78 -10.93 10.95
N ASN A 142 0.28 -11.63 11.32
CA ASN A 142 0.20 -13.06 11.68
C ASN A 142 0.60 -13.37 13.13
N CYS A 143 1.06 -12.38 13.88
CA CYS A 143 1.37 -12.50 15.30
C CYS A 143 1.03 -11.19 16.03
N PRO A 144 0.77 -11.24 17.35
CA PRO A 144 0.53 -10.03 18.14
C PRO A 144 1.66 -9.02 17.96
N LEU A 145 1.28 -7.75 17.77
CA LEU A 145 2.16 -6.61 17.62
C LEU A 145 2.03 -5.68 18.81
N SER A 146 3.05 -4.85 18.97
CA SER A 146 3.10 -3.72 19.89
C SER A 146 3.37 -2.43 19.12
N GLU A 147 3.15 -1.28 19.74
CA GLU A 147 3.46 0.02 19.12
C GLU A 147 4.96 0.16 18.84
N GLU A 148 5.78 -0.42 19.73
CA GLU A 148 7.23 -0.44 19.65
C GLU A 148 7.78 -1.20 18.43
N ASP A 149 6.95 -2.06 17.81
CA ASP A 149 7.32 -2.74 16.56
C ASP A 149 7.40 -1.78 15.38
N PHE A 150 6.68 -0.65 15.46
CA PHE A 150 6.58 0.38 14.42
C PHE A 150 7.28 1.67 14.80
N PHE A 151 7.20 2.11 16.07
CA PHE A 151 7.77 3.37 16.53
C PHE A 151 8.51 3.22 17.86
N CYS A 152 9.75 3.69 17.93
CA CYS A 152 10.53 3.70 19.15
C CYS A 152 11.02 5.12 19.44
N ALA A 153 10.70 5.66 20.63
CA ALA A 153 11.04 7.02 21.04
C ALA A 153 10.61 8.11 20.01
N GLY A 154 9.41 7.95 19.43
CA GLY A 154 8.86 8.88 18.43
C GLY A 154 9.44 8.73 17.01
N HIS A 155 10.33 7.76 16.79
CA HIS A 155 10.93 7.51 15.48
C HIS A 155 10.44 6.20 14.86
N PRO A 156 10.20 6.15 13.54
CA PRO A 156 9.80 4.93 12.87
C PRO A 156 10.92 3.89 12.93
N VAL A 157 10.56 2.65 13.21
CA VAL A 157 11.44 1.49 13.21
C VAL A 157 11.61 1.01 11.78
N ILE A 158 12.81 1.20 11.23
CA ILE A 158 13.15 0.72 9.89
C ILE A 158 13.83 -0.65 10.02
N ARG A 159 13.20 -1.67 9.45
CA ARG A 159 13.75 -3.03 9.41
C ARG A 159 14.35 -3.30 8.03
N GLY A 160 15.61 -3.70 8.01
CA GLY A 160 16.31 -4.06 6.77
C GLY A 160 17.79 -4.26 6.99
N GLN A 161 18.43 -5.08 6.16
CA GLN A 161 19.87 -5.23 6.18
C GLN A 161 20.49 -4.18 5.25
N LYS A 162 21.47 -3.43 5.77
CA LYS A 162 22.27 -2.54 4.93
C LYS A 162 23.10 -3.37 3.97
N VAL A 163 22.69 -3.44 2.72
CA VAL A 163 23.52 -4.03 1.66
C VAL A 163 24.57 -3.00 1.26
N SER A 164 25.84 -3.41 1.21
CA SER A 164 26.93 -2.53 0.77
C SER A 164 26.63 -1.96 -0.62
N SER A 165 26.88 -0.66 -0.80
CA SER A 165 26.78 -0.02 -2.13
C SER A 165 27.98 -0.35 -3.02
N LEU A 166 29.07 -0.92 -2.48
CA LEU A 166 30.29 -1.21 -3.24
C LEU A 166 30.04 -2.07 -4.51
N PRO A 167 29.21 -3.13 -4.47
CA PRO A 167 28.86 -3.87 -5.69
C PRO A 167 28.07 -3.02 -6.68
N LEU A 168 27.25 -2.06 -6.22
CA LEU A 168 26.50 -1.14 -7.06
C LEU A 168 27.43 -0.13 -7.72
N ASP A 169 28.37 0.46 -6.98
CA ASP A 169 29.34 1.43 -7.49
C ASP A 169 30.27 0.79 -8.54
N ILE A 170 30.74 -0.43 -8.29
CA ILE A 170 31.53 -1.21 -9.25
C ILE A 170 30.69 -1.53 -10.48
N ARG A 171 29.41 -1.88 -10.31
CA ARG A 171 28.48 -2.16 -11.42
C ARG A 171 28.18 -0.90 -12.24
N GLU A 172 28.03 0.25 -11.59
CA GLU A 172 27.90 1.55 -12.24
C GLU A 172 29.16 1.93 -13.01
N LEU A 173 30.34 1.77 -12.41
CA LEU A 173 31.61 2.04 -13.07
C LEU A 173 31.78 1.15 -14.30
N ARG A 174 31.52 -0.15 -14.15
CA ARG A 174 31.50 -1.11 -15.27
C ARG A 174 30.50 -0.70 -16.34
N TYR A 175 29.29 -0.28 -15.97
CA TYR A 175 28.28 0.18 -16.92
C TYR A 175 28.73 1.44 -17.67
N ARG A 176 29.30 2.43 -16.97
CA ARG A 176 29.86 3.66 -17.57
C ARG A 176 31.00 3.34 -18.54
N LEU A 177 31.87 2.39 -18.19
CA LEU A 177 32.97 1.93 -19.06
C LEU A 177 32.44 1.20 -20.29
N LEU A 178 31.50 0.26 -20.14
CA LEU A 178 30.87 -0.46 -21.27
C LEU A 178 30.13 0.49 -22.22
N LYS A 179 29.44 1.51 -21.69
CA LYS A 179 28.77 2.55 -22.47
C LYS A 179 29.78 3.40 -23.26
N LYS A 180 30.92 3.76 -22.67
CA LYS A 180 32.02 4.48 -23.37
C LYS A 180 32.66 3.66 -24.48
N MET A 181 32.72 2.33 -24.33
CA MET A 181 33.29 1.42 -25.33
C MET A 181 32.30 1.03 -26.45
N GLY A 182 31.15 1.72 -26.57
CA GLY A 182 30.18 1.50 -27.66
C GLY A 182 29.44 0.16 -27.59
N SER A 183 29.54 -0.57 -26.49
CA SER A 183 28.89 -1.89 -26.35
C SER A 183 27.44 -1.72 -25.88
N THR A 184 26.52 -1.52 -26.81
CA THR A 184 25.07 -1.55 -26.54
C THR A 184 24.56 -2.99 -26.42
N LYS A 185 25.00 -3.72 -25.39
CA LYS A 185 24.19 -4.87 -24.92
C LYS A 185 23.32 -4.38 -23.78
N VAL A 186 22.04 -4.15 -24.09
CA VAL A 186 21.00 -3.87 -23.11
C VAL A 186 21.05 -4.96 -22.05
N GLN A 187 21.42 -4.57 -20.83
CA GLN A 187 21.47 -5.49 -19.70
C GLN A 187 20.02 -5.88 -19.40
N LYS A 188 19.66 -7.16 -19.56
CA LYS A 188 18.39 -7.66 -19.03
C LYS A 188 18.40 -7.39 -17.53
N ALA A 189 17.40 -6.64 -17.05
CA ALA A 189 17.25 -6.36 -15.64
C ALA A 189 16.91 -7.68 -14.92
N ASN A 190 17.92 -8.28 -14.28
CA ASN A 190 17.69 -9.32 -13.28
C ASN A 190 17.41 -8.62 -11.97
N PHE A 191 16.13 -8.32 -11.72
CA PHE A 191 15.66 -7.93 -10.40
C PHE A 191 15.70 -9.19 -9.52
N ALA A 192 16.79 -9.37 -8.77
CA ALA A 192 16.80 -10.30 -7.65
C ALA A 192 16.31 -9.50 -6.43
N THR A 193 15.01 -9.61 -6.14
CA THR A 193 14.42 -9.13 -4.89
C THR A 193 14.96 -9.93 -3.70
N CYS A 194 15.02 -9.25 -2.56
CA CYS A 194 15.59 -9.71 -1.29
C CYS A 194 15.13 -11.11 -0.89
N ASN A 195 16.08 -11.99 -0.52
CA ASN A 195 15.78 -13.22 0.19
C ASN A 195 15.53 -12.88 1.66
N ILE A 196 14.29 -13.08 2.12
CA ILE A 196 13.88 -12.91 3.52
C ILE A 196 14.30 -14.16 4.30
N GLY A 197 15.19 -14.00 5.28
CA GLY A 197 15.71 -15.12 6.07
C GLY A 197 16.37 -14.70 7.39
N GLN A 198 15.55 -14.79 8.45
CA GLN A 198 15.86 -15.06 9.87
C GLN A 198 16.38 -13.96 10.83
N ARG A 199 15.56 -13.86 11.91
CA ARG A 199 15.72 -13.38 13.30
C ARG A 199 17.13 -13.01 13.80
N ILE A 200 17.21 -11.85 14.44
CA ILE A 200 17.94 -11.63 15.70
C ILE A 200 17.01 -10.85 16.64
#